data_AF-A0A1W9RVC8-F1
#
_entry.id   AF-A0A1W9RVC8-F1
#
_cell.length_a   1.000
_cell.length_b   1.000
_cell.length_c   1.000
_cell.angle_alpha   90.00
_cell.angle_beta   90.00
_cell.angle_gamma   90.00
#
_symmetry.space_group_name_H-M   'P 1'
#
loop_
_entity.id
_entity.type
_entity.pdbx_description
1 polymer ?
#
loop_
_entity_poly.entity_id
_entity_poly.type
_entity_poly.pdbx_seq_one_letter_code
_entity_poly.pdbx_strand_id
1 'polypeptide(L)'
;GKMTLRRGFSIKQGEKVVVVEDVVTTGGSVKEVIQLVQELGGKIAGISFLVDRSQGKVKFDFPHSSLLQMDVVTYQPDECPLCKKGIPLVKPGSREIKK
;
A
#
# COMPACT_ATOMS: atom_id res chain seq x y z
N GLY A 1 -13.53 8.75 -1.99
CA GLY A 1 -13.43 9.76 -0.93
C GLY A 1 -11.97 10.07 -0.68
N LYS A 2 -11.62 11.26 -0.20
CA LYS A 2 -10.22 11.63 0.12
C LYS A 2 -9.79 10.95 1.42
N MET A 3 -8.56 10.45 1.48
CA MET A 3 -7.95 9.95 2.72
C MET A 3 -7.91 11.07 3.78
N THR A 4 -8.31 10.74 5.02
CA THR A 4 -8.40 11.73 6.10
C THR A 4 -8.16 11.07 7.46
N LEU A 5 -7.72 11.87 8.43
CA LEU A 5 -7.69 11.46 9.83
C LEU A 5 -9.11 11.42 10.39
N ARG A 6 -9.41 10.37 11.15
CA ARG A 6 -10.68 10.29 11.87
C ARG A 6 -10.67 11.23 13.08
N ARG A 7 -11.86 11.49 13.62
CA ARG A 7 -12.04 12.30 14.83
C ARG A 7 -11.14 11.79 15.96
N GLY A 8 -10.52 12.72 16.69
CA GLY A 8 -9.61 12.44 17.80
C GLY A 8 -8.14 12.29 17.40
N PHE A 9 -7.82 12.21 16.10
CA PHE A 9 -6.44 12.23 15.60
C PHE A 9 -6.09 13.59 15.03
N SER A 10 -4.87 14.05 15.31
CA SER A 10 -4.30 15.28 14.77
C SER A 10 -2.80 15.14 14.62
N ILE A 11 -2.23 15.99 13.78
CA ILE A 11 -0.79 16.15 13.60
C ILE A 11 -0.48 17.59 13.99
N LYS A 12 0.51 17.79 14.86
CA LYS A 12 0.98 19.12 15.25
C LYS A 12 1.91 19.69 14.20
N GLN A 13 1.96 21.02 14.12
CA GLN A 13 2.88 21.70 13.22
C GLN A 13 4.33 21.25 13.46
N GLY A 14 5.00 20.77 12.41
CA GLY A 14 6.38 20.30 12.44
C GLY A 14 6.59 18.91 13.04
N GLU A 15 5.53 18.21 13.46
CA GLU A 15 5.61 16.87 14.02
C GLU A 15 6.23 15.89 13.01
N LYS A 16 7.22 15.12 13.47
CA LYS A 16 7.91 14.13 12.62
C LYS A 16 7.12 12.83 12.60
N VAL A 17 6.79 12.36 11.39
CA VAL A 17 5.95 11.18 11.17
C VAL A 17 6.70 10.15 10.35
N VAL A 18 6.60 8.89 10.76
CA VAL A 18 6.98 7.72 9.94
C VAL A 18 5.71 7.07 9.43
N VAL A 19 5.62 6.87 8.12
CA VAL A 19 4.50 6.14 7.50
C VAL A 19 4.82 4.65 7.47
N VAL A 20 3.93 3.83 8.01
CA VAL A 20 4.13 2.37 8.07
C VAL A 20 2.98 1.67 7.37
N GLU A 21 3.29 0.74 6.47
CA GLU A 21 2.34 -0.06 5.71
C GLU A 21 2.67 -1.55 5.81
N ASP A 22 1.70 -2.43 5.65
CA ASP A 22 1.95 -3.87 5.61
C ASP A 22 2.58 -4.29 4.27
N VAL A 23 1.92 -3.98 3.16
CA VAL A 23 2.29 -4.43 1.83
C VAL A 23 2.17 -3.29 0.83
N VAL A 24 3.29 -2.97 0.17
CA VAL A 24 3.32 -1.99 -0.92
C VAL A 24 3.18 -2.69 -2.27
N THR A 25 2.20 -2.23 -3.06
CA THR A 25 2.01 -2.62 -4.46
C THR A 25 2.32 -1.45 -5.39
N THR A 26 1.39 -0.50 -5.53
CA THR A 26 1.57 0.72 -6.33
C THR A 26 2.13 1.90 -5.52
N GLY A 27 2.10 1.79 -4.18
CA GLY A 27 2.44 2.88 -3.26
C GLY A 27 1.39 3.98 -3.17
N GLY A 28 0.21 3.81 -3.79
CA GLY A 28 -0.85 4.83 -3.82
C GLY A 28 -1.29 5.28 -2.42
N SER A 29 -1.62 4.33 -1.55
CA SER A 29 -2.02 4.62 -0.15
C SER A 29 -0.96 5.41 0.60
N VAL A 30 0.30 5.00 0.50
CA VAL A 30 1.44 5.68 1.14
C VAL A 30 1.56 7.12 0.64
N LYS A 31 1.36 7.37 -0.66
CA LYS A 31 1.39 8.74 -1.23
C LYS A 31 0.24 9.60 -0.70
N GLU A 32 -0.97 9.05 -0.58
CA GLU A 32 -2.10 9.75 0.02
C GLU A 32 -1.84 10.12 1.49
N VAL A 33 -1.22 9.21 2.26
CA VAL A 33 -0.82 9.48 3.65
C VAL A 33 0.26 10.57 3.71
N ILE A 34 1.29 10.51 2.86
CA ILE A 34 2.33 11.54 2.79
C ILE A 34 1.72 12.91 2.56
N GLN A 35 0.83 13.01 1.56
CA GLN A 35 0.15 14.26 1.25
C GLN A 35 -0.69 14.75 2.45
N LEU A 36 -1.47 13.87 3.08
CA LEU A 36 -2.27 14.22 4.26
C LEU A 36 -1.41 14.76 5.41
N VAL A 37 -0.28 14.10 5.70
CA VAL A 37 0.64 14.53 6.76
C VAL A 37 1.22 15.91 6.45
N GLN A 38 1.63 16.16 5.21
CA GLN A 38 2.15 17.46 4.78
C GLN A 38 1.08 18.56 4.82
N GLU A 39 -0.15 18.28 4.37
CA GLU A 39 -1.29 19.20 4.45
C GLU A 39 -1.62 19.60 5.90
N LEU A 40 -1.40 18.70 6.86
CA LEU A 40 -1.58 18.95 8.29
C LEU A 40 -0.35 19.60 8.97
N GLY A 41 0.68 19.96 8.20
CA GLY A 41 1.89 20.61 8.70
C GLY A 41 2.92 19.67 9.32
N GLY A 42 2.73 18.36 9.22
CA GLY A 42 3.70 17.36 9.64
C GLY A 42 4.88 17.24 8.67
N LYS A 43 5.95 16.56 9.13
CA LYS A 43 7.16 16.30 8.36
C LYS A 43 7.40 14.80 8.26
N ILE A 44 7.51 14.28 7.05
CA ILE A 44 7.86 12.87 6.83
C ILE A 44 9.32 12.66 7.21
N ALA A 45 9.55 11.77 8.17
CA ALA A 45 10.88 11.33 8.60
C ALA A 45 11.35 10.08 7.84
N GLY A 46 10.41 9.27 7.35
CA GLY A 46 10.68 8.08 6.57
C GLY A 46 9.42 7.24 6.36
N ILE A 47 9.59 6.16 5.62
CA ILE A 47 8.54 5.21 5.25
C ILE A 47 9.06 3.80 5.50
N SER A 48 8.25 2.94 6.08
CA SER A 48 8.60 1.54 6.27
C SER A 48 7.46 0.63 5.85
N PHE A 49 7.79 -0.50 5.26
CA PHE A 49 6.80 -1.52 4.92
C PHE A 49 7.36 -2.92 5.14
N LEU A 50 6.49 -3.87 5.47
CA LEU A 50 6.93 -5.24 5.68
C LEU A 50 7.27 -5.90 4.33
N VAL A 51 6.39 -5.76 3.34
CA VAL A 51 6.52 -6.44 2.04
C VAL A 51 6.43 -5.46 0.87
N ASP A 52 7.44 -5.50 0.00
CA ASP A 52 7.43 -4.82 -1.30
C ASP A 52 7.05 -5.80 -2.42
N ARG A 53 5.87 -5.64 -3.00
CA ARG A 53 5.41 -6.37 -4.20
C ARG A 53 5.63 -5.59 -5.49
N SER A 54 6.21 -4.40 -5.41
CA SER A 54 6.56 -3.59 -6.58
C SER A 54 7.91 -3.97 -7.18
N GLN A 55 8.68 -4.84 -6.50
CA GLN A 55 10.08 -5.14 -6.82
C GLN A 55 10.96 -3.88 -6.82
N GLY A 56 10.80 -2.99 -5.83
CA GLY A 56 11.57 -1.75 -5.72
C GLY A 56 11.26 -0.69 -6.80
N LYS A 57 10.24 -0.91 -7.64
CA LYS A 57 9.80 0.04 -8.67
C LYS A 57 9.11 1.26 -8.07
N VAL A 58 8.44 1.10 -6.93
CA VAL A 58 7.86 2.23 -6.22
C VAL A 58 8.99 3.04 -5.58
N LYS A 59 9.02 4.33 -5.88
CA LYS A 59 9.95 5.30 -5.29
C LYS A 59 9.16 6.34 -4.51
N PHE A 60 9.76 6.75 -3.40
CA PHE A 60 9.30 7.85 -2.57
C PHE A 60 10.42 8.86 -2.40
N ASP A 61 10.08 10.14 -2.26
CA ASP A 61 11.03 11.23 -2.05
C ASP A 61 11.64 11.26 -0.63
N PHE A 62 11.28 10.27 0.19
CA PHE A 62 11.70 10.12 1.57
C PHE A 62 12.45 8.80 1.76
N PRO A 63 13.33 8.71 2.78
CA PRO A 63 13.98 7.46 3.14
C PRO A 63 12.94 6.35 3.34
N HIS A 64 13.13 5.23 2.65
CA HIS A 64 12.20 4.11 2.72
C HIS A 64 12.90 2.76 2.70
N SER A 65 12.34 1.78 3.40
CA SER A 65 12.87 0.43 3.47
C SER A 65 11.76 -0.62 3.57
N SER A 66 12.01 -1.78 2.95
CA SER A 66 11.20 -2.99 3.09
C SER A 66 11.94 -4.07 3.86
N LEU A 67 11.23 -4.89 4.65
CA LEU A 67 11.83 -6.10 5.23
C LEU A 67 11.93 -7.26 4.22
N LEU A 68 10.95 -7.38 3.32
CA LEU A 68 10.90 -8.41 2.29
C LEU A 68 10.56 -7.79 0.95
N GLN A 69 11.30 -8.17 -0.10
CA GLN A 69 10.92 -7.91 -1.49
C GLN A 69 10.47 -9.22 -2.13
N MET A 70 9.30 -9.20 -2.76
CA MET A 70 8.72 -10.38 -3.38
C MET A 70 8.22 -10.05 -4.78
N ASP A 71 8.55 -10.90 -5.73
CA ASP A 71 7.92 -10.86 -7.05
C ASP A 71 6.57 -11.59 -7.01
N VAL A 72 5.51 -10.88 -7.34
CA VAL A 72 4.17 -11.46 -7.51
C VAL A 72 3.66 -11.14 -8.89
N VAL A 73 3.69 -12.15 -9.76
CA VAL A 73 3.20 -12.05 -11.13
C VAL A 73 1.69 -11.88 -11.12
N THR A 74 1.24 -10.80 -11.77
CA THR A 74 -0.18 -10.58 -12.05
C THR A 74 -0.44 -11.01 -13.48
N TYR A 75 -1.40 -11.91 -13.66
CA TYR A 75 -1.79 -12.43 -14.97
C TYR A 75 -3.09 -11.77 -15.42
N GLN A 76 -3.21 -11.52 -16.72
CA GLN A 76 -4.52 -11.32 -17.31
C GLN A 76 -5.34 -12.62 -17.24
N PRO A 77 -6.70 -12.55 -17.20
CA PRO A 77 -7.53 -13.74 -17.05
C PRO A 77 -7.25 -14.85 -18.08
N ASP A 78 -6.96 -14.46 -19.33
CA ASP A 78 -6.63 -15.33 -20.46
C ASP A 78 -5.19 -15.88 -20.42
N GLU A 79 -4.30 -15.24 -19.66
CA GLU A 79 -2.91 -15.67 -19.48
C GLU A 79 -2.68 -16.50 -18.20
N CYS A 80 -3.64 -16.49 -17.27
CA CYS A 80 -3.49 -17.13 -15.97
C CYS A 80 -3.36 -18.67 -16.09
N PRO A 81 -2.23 -19.27 -15.63
CA PRO A 81 -1.99 -20.71 -15.75
C PRO A 81 -2.96 -21.56 -14.92
N LEU A 82 -3.50 -21.00 -13.82
CA LEU A 82 -4.49 -21.69 -12.98
C LEU A 82 -5.89 -21.63 -13.60
N CYS A 83 -6.25 -20.51 -14.25
CA CYS A 83 -7.51 -20.38 -15.00
C CYS A 83 -7.54 -21.34 -16.19
N LYS A 84 -6.44 -21.47 -16.94
CA LYS A 84 -6.32 -22.45 -18.04
C LYS A 84 -6.48 -23.90 -17.59
N LYS A 85 -6.13 -24.21 -16.34
CA LYS A 85 -6.33 -25.53 -15.72
C LYS A 85 -7.75 -25.75 -15.17
N GLY A 86 -8.62 -24.75 -15.25
CA GLY A 86 -10.00 -24.84 -14.75
C GLY A 86 -10.10 -25.02 -13.23
N ILE A 87 -9.07 -24.63 -12.47
CA ILE A 87 -9.09 -24.78 -11.00
C ILE A 87 -10.16 -23.84 -10.42
N PRO A 88 -11.10 -24.33 -9.59
CA PRO A 88 -12.12 -23.50 -8.99
C PRO A 88 -11.54 -22.35 -8.17
N LEU A 89 -12.04 -21.14 -8.39
CA LEU A 89 -11.65 -19.96 -7.63
C LEU A 89 -12.16 -20.08 -6.19
N VAL A 90 -11.25 -20.04 -5.23
CA VAL A 90 -11.58 -19.88 -3.81
C VAL A 90 -11.38 -18.41 -3.45
N LYS A 91 -12.43 -17.76 -2.95
CA LYS A 91 -12.33 -16.39 -2.43
C LYS A 91 -12.16 -16.43 -0.91
N PRO A 92 -10.94 -16.27 -0.38
CA PRO A 92 -10.75 -16.13 1.06
C PRO A 92 -11.27 -14.76 1.54
N GLY A 93 -11.87 -14.73 2.74
CA GLY A 93 -12.33 -13.51 3.41
C GLY A 93 -13.86 -13.35 3.45
N SER A 94 -14.33 -12.36 4.22
CA SER A 94 -15.75 -12.20 4.61
C SER A 94 -16.64 -11.46 3.62
N ARG A 95 -16.08 -10.89 2.55
CA ARG A 95 -16.85 -10.14 1.54
C ARG A 95 -17.22 -11.06 0.38
N GLU A 96 -18.48 -11.10 -0.03
CA GLU A 96 -18.86 -11.86 -1.23
C GLU A 96 -18.36 -11.17 -2.52
N ILE A 97 -18.01 -11.94 -3.56
CA ILE A 97 -17.89 -11.39 -4.92
C ILE A 97 -19.30 -11.40 -5.48
N LYS A 98 -19.91 -10.22 -5.69
CA LYS A 98 -21.11 -10.16 -6.53
C LYS A 98 -20.65 -10.53 -7.95
N LYS A 99 -21.21 -11.61 -8.49
CA LYS A 99 -21.02 -12.02 -9.88
C LYS A 99 -21.48 -10.91 -10.82
#